data_AF-A0A952L0U8-F1
#
_entry.id   AF-A0A952L0U8-F1
#
_cell.length_a   1.000
_cell.length_b   1.000
_cell.length_c   1.000
_cell.angle_alpha   90.00
_cell.angle_beta   90.00
_cell.angle_gamma   90.00
#
_symmetry.space_group_name_H-M   'P 1'
#
loop_
_entity.id
_entity.type
_entity.pdbx_description
1 polymer ?
#
loop_
_entity_poly.entity_id
_entity_poly.type
_entity_poly.pdbx_seq_one_letter_code
_entity_poly.pdbx_strand_id
1 'polypeptide(L)'
;MVTWNERPQGSAIEYERAQQRILDVFRRWEQPSNFKIELFMIRVGDWGGYMLVDCDDPVAVHKLCSMLPAFTFEVRPVIPIEDAMRGELEVMAWRDNLKFD
;
A
#
# COMPACT_ATOMS: atom_id res chain seq x y z
N MET A 1 -1.10 -4.19 1.98
CA MET A 1 -0.02 -4.18 0.95
C MET A 1 -0.18 -2.95 0.07
N VAL A 2 0.89 -2.19 -0.11
CA VAL A 2 0.96 -1.03 -1.00
C VAL A 2 1.92 -1.36 -2.14
N THR A 3 1.53 -1.07 -3.38
CA THR A 3 2.42 -1.11 -4.55
C THR A 3 2.32 0.20 -5.29
N TRP A 4 3.39 0.62 -5.96
CA TRP A 4 3.39 1.88 -6.71
C TRP A 4 4.26 1.81 -7.95
N ASN A 5 3.89 2.57 -8.99
CA ASN A 5 4.71 2.82 -10.17
C ASN A 5 4.75 4.32 -10.45
N GLU A 6 5.81 4.81 -11.07
CA GLU A 6 5.84 6.18 -11.58
C GLU A 6 4.78 6.40 -12.65
N ARG A 7 4.15 7.57 -12.58
CA ARG A 7 3.22 8.02 -13.62
C ARG A 7 4.02 8.39 -14.86
N PRO A 8 3.53 8.07 -16.06
CA PRO A 8 4.07 8.65 -17.28
C PRO A 8 3.92 10.18 -17.26
N GLN A 9 5.01 10.92 -17.14
CA GLN A 9 4.98 12.39 -17.09
C GLN A 9 6.21 13.05 -17.71
N GLY A 10 5.98 14.07 -18.55
CA GLY A 10 7.02 14.98 -19.03
C GLY A 10 8.14 14.35 -19.87
N SER A 11 9.24 15.09 -19.95
CA SER A 11 10.49 14.78 -20.62
C SER A 11 11.49 14.09 -19.69
N ALA A 12 12.57 13.53 -20.25
CA ALA A 12 13.61 12.84 -19.47
C ALA A 12 14.19 13.71 -18.33
N ILE A 13 14.46 15.00 -18.59
CA ILE A 13 14.98 15.91 -17.57
C ILE A 13 13.96 16.21 -16.47
N GLU A 14 12.66 16.16 -16.78
CA GLU A 14 11.60 16.33 -15.79
C GLU A 14 11.47 15.10 -14.89
N TYR A 15 11.71 13.89 -15.42
CA TYR A 15 11.81 12.68 -14.59
C TYR A 15 12.96 12.77 -13.59
N GLU A 16 14.17 13.11 -14.05
CA GLU A 16 15.34 13.23 -13.15
C GLU A 16 15.10 14.26 -12.04
N ARG A 17 14.46 15.39 -12.36
CA ARG A 17 14.07 16.39 -11.38
C ARG A 17 12.98 15.89 -10.41
N ALA A 18 12.00 15.14 -10.91
CA ALA A 18 10.97 14.53 -10.09
C ALA A 18 11.58 13.52 -9.11
N GLN A 19 12.52 12.69 -9.56
CA GLN A 19 13.27 11.75 -8.71
C GLN A 19 14.01 12.47 -7.58
N GLN A 20 14.74 13.54 -7.91
CA GLN A 20 15.43 14.33 -6.89
C GLN A 20 14.44 14.89 -5.86
N ARG A 21 13.30 15.42 -6.31
CA ARG A 21 12.26 15.95 -5.43
C ARG A 21 11.64 14.88 -4.54
N ILE A 22 11.36 13.69 -5.07
CA ILE A 22 10.82 12.54 -4.33
C ILE A 22 11.77 12.18 -3.19
N LEU A 23 13.07 12.07 -3.47
CA LEU A 23 14.09 11.77 -2.45
C LEU A 23 14.15 12.87 -1.37
N ASP A 24 14.06 14.15 -1.76
CA ASP A 24 14.08 15.27 -0.82
C ASP A 24 12.83 15.30 0.08
N VAL A 25 11.66 14.96 -0.46
CA VAL A 25 10.42 14.81 0.32
C VAL A 25 10.55 13.64 1.28
N PHE A 26 10.91 12.46 0.76
CA PHE A 26 10.94 11.22 1.54
C PHE A 26 11.97 11.27 2.68
N ARG A 27 13.12 11.90 2.48
CA ARG A 27 14.13 12.12 3.54
C ARG A 27 13.64 12.95 4.72
N ARG A 28 12.63 13.80 4.51
CA ARG A 28 12.02 14.65 5.53
C ARG A 28 10.74 14.06 6.09
N TRP A 29 10.23 12.99 5.50
CA TRP A 29 9.02 12.36 5.96
C TRP A 29 9.29 11.62 7.26
N GLU A 30 8.44 11.87 8.24
CA GLU A 30 8.44 11.16 9.51
C GLU A 30 7.31 10.14 9.49
N GLN A 31 7.64 8.91 9.85
CA GLN A 31 6.69 7.82 9.93
C GLN A 31 5.65 8.11 11.03
N PRO A 32 4.34 8.14 10.72
CA PRO A 32 3.31 8.25 11.75
C PRO A 32 3.38 7.10 12.76
N SER A 33 2.99 7.35 14.00
CA SER A 33 3.07 6.36 15.08
C SER A 33 2.22 5.10 14.85
N ASN A 34 1.10 5.23 14.13
CA ASN A 34 0.21 4.13 13.75
C ASN A 34 0.49 3.56 12.36
N PHE A 35 1.66 3.84 11.78
CA PHE A 35 2.04 3.43 10.45
C PHE A 35 3.36 2.68 10.51
N LYS A 36 3.34 1.36 10.69
CA LYS A 36 4.56 0.57 10.79
C LYS A 36 4.88 -0.10 9.46
N ILE A 37 6.06 0.18 8.91
CA ILE A 37 6.56 -0.48 7.71
C ILE A 37 7.20 -1.81 8.11
N GLU A 38 6.55 -2.92 7.77
CA GLU A 38 7.08 -4.28 8.01
C GLU A 38 8.06 -4.72 6.92
N LEU A 39 7.85 -4.24 5.69
CA LEU A 39 8.69 -4.57 4.54
C LEU A 39 8.67 -3.43 3.52
N PHE A 40 9.82 -3.11 2.93
CA PHE A 40 9.94 -2.09 1.90
C PHE A 40 10.95 -2.53 0.83
N MET A 41 10.48 -2.73 -0.40
CA MET A 41 11.24 -3.34 -1.49
C MET A 41 11.03 -2.59 -2.80
N ILE A 42 12.08 -2.57 -3.64
CA ILE A 42 12.05 -2.01 -4.99
C ILE A 42 12.11 -3.14 -6.01
N ARG A 43 11.33 -3.03 -7.08
CA ARG A 43 11.38 -3.95 -8.22
C ARG A 43 12.58 -3.61 -9.10
N VAL A 44 13.45 -4.59 -9.36
CA VAL A 44 14.66 -4.39 -10.17
C VAL A 44 14.28 -4.18 -11.64
N GLY A 45 14.83 -3.13 -12.26
CA GLY A 45 14.55 -2.78 -13.66
C GLY A 45 13.22 -2.05 -13.88
N ASP A 46 12.58 -1.61 -12.80
CA ASP A 46 11.28 -0.96 -12.80
C ASP A 46 11.31 0.29 -11.88
N TRP A 47 10.35 1.18 -12.04
CA TRP A 47 10.23 2.46 -11.32
C TRP A 47 9.18 2.38 -10.21
N GLY A 48 9.26 1.30 -9.43
CA GLY A 48 8.23 0.98 -8.47
C GLY A 48 8.64 -0.08 -7.46
N GLY A 49 7.75 -0.35 -6.52
CA GLY A 49 8.06 -1.27 -5.44
C GLY A 49 6.85 -1.76 -4.67
N TYR A 50 7.14 -2.44 -3.56
CA TYR A 50 6.17 -3.00 -2.64
C TYR A 50 6.47 -2.54 -1.22
N MET A 51 5.41 -2.29 -0.46
CA MET A 51 5.48 -1.97 0.95
C MET A 51 4.41 -2.75 1.70
N LEU A 52 4.81 -3.51 2.71
CA LEU A 52 3.89 -4.07 3.69
C LEU A 52 3.83 -3.12 4.86
N VAL A 53 2.62 -2.68 5.18
CA VAL A 53 2.35 -1.70 6.23
C VAL A 53 1.34 -2.31 7.19
N ASP A 54 1.68 -2.30 8.48
CA ASP A 54 0.73 -2.47 9.57
C ASP A 54 0.20 -1.08 9.96
N CYS A 55 -1.06 -0.85 9.61
CA CYS A 55 -1.78 0.40 9.83
C CYS A 55 -3.29 0.15 9.78
N ASP A 56 -4.00 0.62 10.80
CA ASP A 56 -5.45 0.51 10.96
C ASP A 56 -6.22 1.73 10.43
N ASP A 57 -5.52 2.82 10.11
CA ASP A 57 -6.10 4.06 9.60
C ASP A 57 -5.87 4.24 8.09
N PRO A 58 -6.91 4.06 7.25
CA PRO A 58 -6.79 4.28 5.81
C PRO A 58 -6.44 5.73 5.44
N VAL A 59 -6.72 6.71 6.31
CA VAL A 59 -6.33 8.10 6.09
C VAL A 59 -4.81 8.29 6.20
N ALA A 60 -4.15 7.60 7.13
CA ALA A 60 -2.68 7.60 7.23
C ALA A 60 -2.03 7.02 5.96
N VAL A 61 -2.58 5.92 5.42
CA VAL A 61 -2.14 5.36 4.14
C VAL A 61 -2.38 6.32 2.98
N HIS A 62 -3.53 6.97 2.94
CA HIS A 62 -3.82 7.97 1.90
C HIS A 62 -2.86 9.17 1.96
N LYS A 63 -2.50 9.65 3.16
CA LYS A 63 -1.52 10.72 3.34
C LYS A 63 -0.15 10.36 2.76
N LEU A 64 0.33 9.13 2.98
CA LEU A 64 1.57 8.63 2.34
C LEU A 64 1.46 8.70 0.80
N CYS A 65 0.36 8.19 0.24
CA CYS A 65 0.16 8.17 -1.21
C CYS A 65 0.10 9.59 -1.81
N SER A 66 -0.53 10.51 -1.10
CA SER A 66 -0.69 11.91 -1.53
C SER A 66 0.60 12.73 -1.36
N MET A 67 1.51 12.32 -0.47
CA MET A 67 2.82 12.96 -0.29
C MET A 67 3.70 12.84 -1.54
N LEU A 68 3.55 11.77 -2.33
CA LEU A 68 4.39 11.46 -3.48
C LEU A 68 3.55 11.36 -4.78
N PRO A 69 3.03 12.49 -5.28
CA PRO A 69 2.04 12.51 -6.37
C PRO A 69 2.57 12.01 -7.72
N ALA A 70 3.90 11.90 -7.87
CA ALA A 70 4.54 11.34 -9.06
C ALA A 70 4.26 9.84 -9.26
N PHE A 71 3.75 9.15 -8.24
CA PHE A 71 3.42 7.74 -8.31
C PHE A 71 1.91 7.49 -8.46
N THR A 72 1.57 6.39 -9.12
CA THR A 72 0.28 5.73 -9.01
C THR A 72 0.40 4.65 -7.95
N PHE A 73 -0.32 4.81 -6.85
CA PHE A 73 -0.38 3.83 -5.78
C PHE A 73 -1.58 2.92 -5.93
N GLU A 74 -1.40 1.65 -5.58
CA GLU A 74 -2.47 0.70 -5.35
C GLU A 74 -2.33 0.12 -3.94
N VAL A 75 -3.40 0.24 -3.17
CA VAL A 75 -3.48 -0.21 -1.78
C VAL A 75 -4.45 -1.38 -1.73
N ARG A 76 -3.94 -2.54 -1.32
CA ARG A 76 -4.74 -3.75 -1.10
C ARG A 76 -4.69 -4.08 0.40
N PRO A 77 -5.76 -3.78 1.16
CA PRO A 77 -5.88 -4.26 2.54
C PRO A 77 -5.75 -5.79 2.57
N VAL A 78 -5.05 -6.29 3.56
CA VAL A 78 -4.84 -7.72 3.78
C VAL A 78 -5.01 -7.99 5.27
N ILE A 79 -5.40 -9.21 5.62
CA ILE A 79 -5.52 -9.69 7.00
C ILE A 79 -4.64 -10.92 7.19
N PRO A 80 -4.23 -11.24 8.43
CA PRO A 80 -3.57 -12.51 8.74
C PRO A 80 -4.42 -13.69 8.28
N ILE A 81 -3.75 -14.77 7.85
CA ILE A 81 -4.43 -15.96 7.33
C ILE A 81 -5.31 -16.61 8.41
N GLU A 82 -4.88 -16.56 9.67
CA GLU A 82 -5.61 -17.10 10.81
C GLU A 82 -6.95 -16.40 11.02
N ASP A 83 -7.01 -15.07 10.79
CA ASP A 83 -8.24 -14.31 10.90
C ASP A 83 -9.16 -14.54 9.69
N ALA A 84 -8.59 -14.65 8.49
CA ALA A 84 -9.34 -15.03 7.29
C ALA A 84 -10.01 -16.40 7.46
N MET A 85 -9.24 -17.41 7.88
CA MET A 85 -9.74 -18.76 8.12
C MET A 85 -10.84 -18.79 9.19
N ARG A 86 -10.69 -18.03 10.27
CA ARG A 86 -11.72 -17.92 11.31
C ARG A 86 -13.04 -17.40 10.74
N GLY A 87 -12.99 -16.31 9.97
CA GLY A 87 -14.16 -15.73 9.33
C GLY A 87 -14.80 -16.68 8.30
N GLU A 88 -13.98 -17.40 7.52
CA GLU A 88 -14.46 -18.38 6.56
C GLU A 88 -15.23 -19.53 7.23
N LEU A 89 -14.67 -20.11 8.30
CA LEU A 89 -15.30 -21.21 9.05
C LEU A 89 -16.60 -20.75 9.73
N GLU A 90 -16.66 -19.53 10.27
CA GLU A 90 -17.87 -18.96 10.84
C GLU A 90 -18.98 -18.84 9.79
N VAL A 91 -18.66 -18.29 8.61
CA VAL A 91 -19.64 -18.14 7.52
C VAL A 91 -20.04 -19.51 6.94
N MET A 92 -19.13 -20.48 6.88
CA MET A 92 -19.47 -21.86 6.51
C MET A 92 -20.51 -22.46 7.45
N ALA A 93 -20.27 -22.37 8.75
CA ALA A 93 -21.21 -22.86 9.75
C ALA A 93 -22.57 -22.17 9.64
N TRP A 94 -22.60 -20.86 9.33
CA TRP A 94 -23.85 -20.14 9.05
C TRP A 94 -24.57 -20.70 7.81
N ARG A 95 -23.85 -20.93 6.69
CA ARG A 95 -24.45 -21.48 5.45
C ARG A 95 -25.05 -22.86 5.66
N ASP A 96 -24.39 -23.72 6.44
CA ASP A 96 -24.87 -25.08 6.71
C ASP A 96 -26.19 -25.09 7.51
N ASN A 97 -26.52 -23.98 8.18
CA ASN A 97 -27.76 -23.81 8.92
C ASN A 97 -28.89 -23.14 8.12
N LEU A 98 -28.64 -22.75 6.86
CA LEU A 98 -29.68 -22.20 6.00
C LEU A 98 -30.69 -23.28 5.61
N LYS A 99 -31.98 -22.97 5.77
CA LYS A 99 -33.07 -23.77 5.23
C LYS A 99 -33.66 -23.03 4.04
N PHE A 100 -33.90 -23.75 2.95
CA PHE A 100 -34.59 -23.24 1.79
C PHE A 100 -35.94 -23.98 1.71
N ASP A 101 -37.02 -23.23 1.51
CA ASP A 101 -38.39 -23.76 1.34
C ASP A 101 -38.59 -24.46 -0.01
#